data_AF-A0A194REU2-F1
#
_entry.id   AF-A0A194REU2-F1
#
_cell.length_a   1.000
_cell.length_b   1.000
_cell.length_c   1.000
_cell.angle_alpha   90.00
_cell.angle_beta   90.00
_cell.angle_gamma   90.00
#
_symmetry.space_group_name_H-M   'P 1'
#
loop_
_entity.id
_entity.type
_entity.pdbx_description
1 polymer ?
#
loop_
_entity_poly.entity_id
_entity_poly.type
_entity_poly.pdbx_seq_one_letter_code
_entity_poly.pdbx_strand_id
1 'polypeptide(L)'
;MQVIKQPLTQRVEQYMEGLLSKKAYDHPSDSVPLEKLELTLPDWYDERLFKKGQRFFWKHCFGLSFVMMPGLVAVFAVPTILEVLAGSGKSSSNYTAFKRYVATFLHFQSWFTYDLKPDSVSWRSLYAVRSQHLRNGRAARLKNKGTISQRDLALTQFGVIGLGILKPERFGLRQEDPEDWEAFNHLWGVLGYMLGLEDKYNMCRRTMDETRQVCKLILERVYTPCLENVPEYFEHMARVMMDGMWAVNGATEAGSLMYITKNLAEVPGYVYTEAERIALQAKLKEKLSGKNENTGVDVSTLIQKCSVEGLPDLPPRLLYLKDYDSWDTIPEYKKLCYGSKYKLAMLSLFMAFYSTYFGRLVLNLYYKMTMFLAEYFPYVAFFLYGIKKSYVDMFKDPEYDNTKNIPNSEYYKPQPPEPWYRLLLSFW
;
A
#
# COMPACT_ATOMS: atom_id res chain seq x y z
N MET A 1 -22.63 -23.39 -30.58
CA MET A 1 -21.48 -23.76 -29.72
C MET A 1 -21.68 -23.12 -28.36
N GLN A 2 -22.07 -23.90 -27.34
CA GLN A 2 -22.04 -23.42 -25.95
C GLN A 2 -20.57 -23.32 -25.54
N VAL A 3 -20.04 -22.11 -25.44
CA VAL A 3 -18.74 -21.86 -24.83
C VAL A 3 -18.89 -22.24 -23.35
N ILE A 4 -18.35 -23.39 -22.97
CA ILE A 4 -18.29 -23.82 -21.57
C ILE A 4 -17.45 -22.75 -20.85
N LYS A 5 -18.11 -21.89 -20.07
CA LYS A 5 -17.44 -20.86 -19.28
C LYS A 5 -16.56 -21.58 -18.26
N GLN A 6 -15.24 -21.37 -18.33
CA GLN A 6 -14.30 -21.90 -17.34
C GLN A 6 -14.73 -21.50 -15.92
N PRO A 7 -14.63 -22.42 -14.93
CA PRO A 7 -14.90 -22.12 -13.52
C PRO A 7 -14.09 -20.92 -13.03
N LEU A 8 -14.70 -20.10 -12.17
CA LEU A 8 -14.09 -18.87 -11.65
C LEU A 8 -12.71 -19.11 -11.02
N THR A 9 -12.59 -20.15 -10.19
CA THR A 9 -11.33 -20.56 -9.56
C THR A 9 -10.24 -20.86 -10.59
N GLN A 10 -10.57 -21.57 -11.67
CA GLN A 10 -9.61 -21.90 -12.73
C GLN A 10 -9.12 -20.63 -13.45
N ARG A 11 -10.01 -19.68 -13.72
CA ARG A 11 -9.64 -18.40 -14.37
C ARG A 11 -8.72 -17.56 -13.48
N VAL A 12 -9.02 -17.51 -12.18
CA VAL A 12 -8.21 -16.77 -11.20
C VAL A 12 -6.82 -17.38 -11.08
N GLU A 13 -6.71 -18.71 -11.01
CA GLU A 13 -5.40 -19.37 -10.96
C GLU A 13 -4.57 -19.14 -12.23
N GLN A 14 -5.19 -19.28 -13.42
CA GLN A 14 -4.52 -18.97 -14.68
C GLN A 14 -4.03 -17.52 -14.76
N TYR A 15 -4.84 -16.57 -14.26
CA TYR A 15 -4.43 -15.18 -14.13
C TYR A 15 -3.22 -15.05 -13.20
N MET A 16 -3.23 -15.70 -12.04
CA MET A 16 -2.13 -15.63 -11.07
C MET A 16 -0.83 -16.25 -11.62
N GLU A 17 -0.91 -17.38 -12.32
CA GLU A 17 0.23 -17.98 -13.01
C GLU A 17 0.82 -17.01 -14.05
N GLY A 18 -0.04 -16.34 -14.82
CA GLY A 18 0.37 -15.31 -15.77
C GLY A 18 1.06 -14.13 -15.10
N LEU A 19 0.43 -13.54 -14.07
CA LEU A 19 0.91 -12.37 -13.35
C LEU A 19 2.24 -12.63 -12.61
N LEU A 20 2.36 -13.78 -11.95
CA LEU A 20 3.53 -14.11 -11.13
C LEU A 20 4.67 -14.72 -11.93
N SER A 21 4.45 -15.00 -13.22
CA SER A 21 5.48 -15.52 -14.11
C SER A 21 6.68 -14.58 -14.25
N LYS A 22 7.85 -15.16 -14.51
CA LYS A 22 9.05 -14.40 -14.90
C LYS A 22 8.79 -13.51 -16.13
N LYS A 23 7.98 -13.98 -17.08
CA LYS A 23 7.61 -13.22 -18.28
C LYS A 23 6.89 -11.90 -17.93
N ALA A 24 6.01 -11.90 -16.93
CA ALA A 24 5.32 -10.68 -16.50
C ALA A 24 6.24 -9.68 -15.79
N TYR A 25 7.29 -10.16 -15.13
CA TYR A 25 8.33 -9.32 -14.55
C TYR A 25 9.32 -8.77 -15.60
N ASP A 26 9.77 -9.62 -16.51
CA ASP A 26 10.71 -9.21 -17.55
C ASP A 26 10.05 -8.26 -18.57
N HIS A 27 8.71 -8.23 -18.62
CA HIS A 27 7.95 -7.33 -19.49
C HIS A 27 7.74 -5.95 -18.85
N PRO A 28 8.35 -4.88 -19.40
CA PRO A 28 8.18 -3.53 -18.87
C PRO A 28 6.71 -3.07 -18.92
N SER A 29 6.33 -2.22 -17.97
CA SER A 29 5.04 -1.51 -17.97
C SER A 29 4.80 -0.74 -19.27
N ASP A 30 5.87 -0.16 -19.83
CA ASP A 30 5.85 0.40 -21.17
C ASP A 30 7.25 0.31 -21.81
N SER A 31 7.27 0.16 -23.13
CA SER A 31 8.48 0.09 -23.93
C SER A 31 8.51 1.13 -25.06
N VAL A 32 7.42 1.85 -25.31
CA VAL A 32 7.37 2.86 -26.40
C VAL A 32 8.31 4.04 -26.12
N PRO A 33 8.95 4.66 -27.13
CA PRO A 33 9.62 5.95 -26.98
C PRO A 33 8.67 6.99 -26.38
N LEU A 34 9.17 7.90 -25.53
CA LEU A 34 8.33 8.86 -24.82
C LEU A 34 7.58 9.78 -25.79
N GLU A 35 8.22 10.09 -26.91
CA GLU A 35 7.70 10.92 -28.01
C GLU A 35 6.55 10.25 -28.77
N LYS A 36 6.40 8.93 -28.59
CA LYS A 36 5.35 8.09 -29.20
C LYS A 36 4.36 7.57 -28.15
N LEU A 37 4.45 8.05 -26.91
CA LEU A 37 3.55 7.64 -25.86
C LEU A 37 2.16 8.25 -26.14
N GLU A 38 1.19 7.37 -26.35
CA GLU A 38 -0.20 7.77 -26.52
C GLU A 38 -1.05 7.19 -25.40
N LEU A 39 -1.92 8.03 -24.85
CA LEU A 39 -2.97 7.56 -23.96
C LEU A 39 -4.22 7.26 -24.76
N THR A 40 -4.79 6.09 -24.51
CA THR A 40 -6.07 5.66 -25.06
C THR A 40 -6.95 5.17 -23.92
N LEU A 41 -8.26 5.34 -24.08
CA LEU A 41 -9.22 4.66 -23.24
C LEU A 41 -9.30 3.20 -23.68
N PRO A 42 -9.52 2.26 -22.76
CA PRO A 42 -9.80 0.88 -23.14
C PRO A 42 -11.15 0.77 -23.85
N ASP A 43 -11.29 -0.19 -24.76
CA ASP A 43 -12.54 -0.43 -25.52
C ASP A 43 -13.74 -0.72 -24.60
N TRP A 44 -13.47 -1.23 -23.40
CA TRP A 44 -14.47 -1.55 -22.39
C TRP A 44 -14.75 -0.40 -21.41
N TYR A 45 -14.25 0.82 -21.66
CA TYR A 45 -14.51 2.00 -20.83
C TYR A 45 -16.01 2.34 -20.76
N ASP A 46 -16.52 2.47 -19.53
CA ASP A 46 -17.88 2.92 -19.23
C ASP A 46 -17.79 4.17 -18.35
N GLU A 47 -18.06 5.33 -18.95
CA GLU A 47 -18.01 6.62 -18.26
C GLU A 47 -18.95 6.68 -17.05
N ARG A 48 -20.13 6.05 -17.11
CA ARG A 48 -21.10 6.05 -16.01
C ARG A 48 -20.53 5.29 -14.81
N LEU A 49 -19.93 4.12 -15.03
CA LEU A 49 -19.26 3.36 -13.98
C LEU A 49 -18.03 4.11 -13.45
N PHE A 50 -17.22 4.70 -14.34
CA PHE A 50 -16.06 5.49 -13.93
C PHE A 50 -16.46 6.64 -13.00
N LYS A 51 -17.47 7.44 -13.39
CA LYS A 51 -18.02 8.53 -12.56
C LYS A 51 -18.60 8.03 -11.23
N LYS A 52 -19.23 6.85 -11.23
CA LYS A 52 -19.74 6.24 -9.99
C LYS A 52 -18.60 5.81 -9.07
N GLY A 53 -17.50 5.29 -9.61
CA GLY A 53 -16.28 4.99 -8.86
C GLY A 53 -15.65 6.24 -8.24
N GLN A 54 -15.63 7.37 -8.98
CA GLN A 54 -15.18 8.66 -8.44
C GLN A 54 -16.05 9.12 -7.26
N ARG A 55 -17.38 9.00 -7.39
CA ARG A 55 -18.32 9.31 -6.29
C ARG A 55 -18.12 8.39 -5.09
N PHE A 56 -17.92 7.09 -5.32
CA PHE A 56 -17.63 6.14 -4.25
C PHE A 56 -16.36 6.54 -3.48
N PHE A 57 -15.30 6.95 -4.19
CA PHE A 57 -14.10 7.50 -3.55
C PHE A 57 -14.44 8.69 -2.66
N TRP A 58 -15.15 9.70 -3.17
CA TRP A 58 -15.46 10.91 -2.40
C TRP A 58 -16.40 10.71 -1.22
N LYS A 59 -17.27 9.69 -1.27
CA LYS A 59 -18.06 9.23 -0.11
C LYS A 59 -17.21 8.58 0.98
N HIS A 60 -16.06 8.04 0.61
CA HIS A 60 -15.18 7.25 1.46
C HIS A 60 -13.74 7.78 1.52
N CYS A 61 -13.52 9.06 1.24
CA CYS A 61 -12.20 9.55 0.87
C CYS A 61 -11.18 9.46 2.02
N PHE A 62 -11.60 9.65 3.27
CA PHE A 62 -10.73 9.43 4.42
C PHE A 62 -10.27 7.97 4.53
N GLY A 63 -11.22 7.01 4.48
CA GLY A 63 -10.90 5.58 4.57
C GLY A 63 -10.06 5.08 3.40
N LEU A 64 -10.45 5.43 2.16
CA LEU A 64 -9.72 5.01 0.95
C LEU A 64 -8.34 5.65 0.83
N SER A 65 -8.16 6.88 1.33
CA SER A 65 -6.81 7.48 1.40
C SER A 65 -5.98 6.81 2.49
N PHE A 66 -6.59 6.40 3.60
CA PHE A 66 -5.89 5.62 4.62
C PHE A 66 -5.46 4.25 4.11
N VAL A 67 -6.23 3.56 3.25
CA VAL A 67 -5.82 2.28 2.60
C VAL A 67 -4.45 2.40 1.92
N MET A 68 -4.17 3.54 1.29
CA MET A 68 -2.94 3.76 0.53
C MET A 68 -1.68 3.77 1.41
N MET A 69 -1.80 4.11 2.69
CA MET A 69 -0.66 4.19 3.61
C MET A 69 -0.05 2.82 3.97
N PRO A 70 -0.80 1.87 4.59
CA PRO A 70 -0.29 0.52 4.79
C PRO A 70 -0.06 -0.20 3.46
N GLY A 71 -0.82 0.18 2.42
CA GLY A 71 -0.61 -0.24 1.05
C GLY A 71 0.79 0.05 0.50
N LEU A 72 1.26 1.28 0.67
CA LEU A 72 2.59 1.70 0.24
C LEU A 72 3.70 1.05 1.08
N VAL A 73 3.48 0.89 2.39
CA VAL A 73 4.40 0.10 3.24
C VAL A 73 4.48 -1.35 2.73
N ALA A 74 3.35 -1.96 2.38
CA ALA A 74 3.33 -3.30 1.81
C ALA A 74 4.09 -3.36 0.46
N VAL A 75 3.97 -2.33 -0.39
CA VAL A 75 4.71 -2.23 -1.66
C VAL A 75 6.23 -2.19 -1.44
N PHE A 76 6.73 -1.55 -0.39
CA PHE A 76 8.16 -1.60 -0.05
C PHE A 76 8.64 -3.00 0.32
N ALA A 77 7.75 -3.92 0.70
CA ALA A 77 8.13 -5.29 1.00
C ALA A 77 8.41 -6.14 -0.25
N VAL A 78 8.02 -5.67 -1.44
CA VAL A 78 8.27 -6.37 -2.71
C VAL A 78 9.67 -5.99 -3.22
N PRO A 79 10.65 -6.91 -3.28
CA PRO A 79 12.05 -6.58 -3.56
C PRO A 79 12.27 -5.83 -4.87
N THR A 80 11.61 -6.28 -5.94
CA THR A 80 11.73 -5.68 -7.28
C THR A 80 11.23 -4.24 -7.33
N ILE A 81 10.16 -3.95 -6.58
CA ILE A 81 9.61 -2.60 -6.48
C ILE A 81 10.52 -1.74 -5.61
N LEU A 82 10.93 -2.24 -4.44
CA LEU A 82 11.80 -1.51 -3.52
C LEU A 82 13.12 -1.10 -4.20
N GLU A 83 13.74 -1.98 -4.98
CA GLU A 83 15.01 -1.69 -5.67
C GLU A 83 14.89 -0.47 -6.60
N VAL A 84 13.78 -0.35 -7.34
CA VAL A 84 13.52 0.80 -8.22
C VAL A 84 13.27 2.07 -7.40
N LEU A 85 12.47 1.98 -6.33
CA LEU A 85 12.11 3.12 -5.48
C LEU A 85 13.33 3.66 -4.73
N ALA A 86 14.06 2.79 -4.05
CA ALA A 86 15.27 3.07 -3.30
C ALA A 86 16.41 3.53 -4.23
N GLY A 87 16.53 2.94 -5.42
CA GLY A 87 17.54 3.31 -6.43
C GLY A 87 17.27 4.61 -7.18
N SER A 88 16.08 5.21 -7.00
CA SER A 88 15.72 6.47 -7.65
C SER A 88 16.34 7.71 -6.99
N GLY A 89 16.68 7.64 -5.69
CA GLY A 89 17.13 8.79 -4.90
C GLY A 89 16.08 9.89 -4.71
N LYS A 90 14.80 9.59 -5.01
CA LYS A 90 13.67 10.53 -4.93
C LYS A 90 12.82 10.34 -3.66
N SER A 91 13.25 9.50 -2.73
CA SER A 91 12.55 9.23 -1.46
C SER A 91 13.48 8.69 -0.37
N SER A 92 14.76 9.10 -0.41
CA SER A 92 15.79 8.65 0.55
C SER A 92 15.96 9.60 1.74
N SER A 93 15.30 10.77 1.73
CA SER A 93 15.22 11.66 2.89
C SER A 93 13.78 12.10 3.13
N ASN A 94 13.49 12.59 4.35
CA ASN A 94 12.14 13.05 4.71
C ASN A 94 11.63 14.13 3.75
N TYR A 95 12.53 15.00 3.27
CA TYR A 95 12.18 16.06 2.33
C TYR A 95 11.83 15.50 0.93
N THR A 96 12.67 14.64 0.35
CA THR A 96 12.37 14.07 -0.97
C THR A 96 11.15 13.15 -0.94
N ALA A 97 10.97 12.40 0.15
CA ALA A 97 9.76 11.62 0.39
C ALA A 97 8.50 12.50 0.52
N PHE A 98 8.55 13.60 1.28
CA PHE A 98 7.47 14.59 1.36
C PHE A 98 7.06 15.05 -0.05
N LYS A 99 8.03 15.55 -0.84
CA LYS A 99 7.76 16.05 -2.20
C LYS A 99 7.12 14.98 -3.08
N ARG A 100 7.68 13.76 -3.04
CA ARG A 100 7.24 12.64 -3.87
C ARG A 100 5.83 12.18 -3.52
N TYR A 101 5.57 11.91 -2.24
CA TYR A 101 4.31 11.31 -1.83
C TYR A 101 3.16 12.32 -1.85
N VAL A 102 3.41 13.61 -1.57
CA VAL A 102 2.42 14.66 -1.81
C VAL A 102 2.08 14.76 -3.30
N ALA A 103 3.07 14.76 -4.20
CA ALA A 103 2.81 14.76 -5.64
C ALA A 103 1.98 13.53 -6.07
N THR A 104 2.27 12.36 -5.49
CA THR A 104 1.50 11.12 -5.75
C THR A 104 0.04 11.28 -5.29
N PHE A 105 -0.20 11.85 -4.11
CA PHE A 105 -1.56 12.12 -3.63
C PHE A 105 -2.30 13.13 -4.53
N LEU A 106 -1.65 14.21 -4.97
CA LEU A 106 -2.24 15.19 -5.88
C LEU A 106 -2.64 14.54 -7.23
N HIS A 107 -1.82 13.61 -7.74
CA HIS A 107 -2.19 12.82 -8.92
C HIS A 107 -3.46 11.99 -8.67
N PHE A 108 -3.51 11.22 -7.57
CA PHE A 108 -4.71 10.45 -7.21
C PHE A 108 -5.94 11.33 -7.08
N GLN A 109 -5.84 12.45 -6.35
CA GLN A 109 -6.94 13.41 -6.22
C GLN A 109 -7.42 13.92 -7.58
N SER A 110 -6.49 14.19 -8.50
CA SER A 110 -6.87 14.60 -9.86
C SER A 110 -7.68 13.53 -10.58
N TRP A 111 -7.36 12.24 -10.42
CA TRP A 111 -8.07 11.13 -11.06
C TRP A 111 -9.47 10.91 -10.49
N PHE A 112 -9.71 11.28 -9.23
CA PHE A 112 -11.04 11.18 -8.60
C PHE A 112 -11.89 12.44 -8.77
N THR A 113 -11.30 13.57 -9.13
CA THR A 113 -11.99 14.87 -9.16
C THR A 113 -12.43 15.26 -10.56
N TYR A 114 -11.55 15.13 -11.55
CA TYR A 114 -11.78 15.69 -12.88
C TYR A 114 -12.30 14.62 -13.86
N ASP A 115 -12.84 15.08 -14.99
CA ASP A 115 -13.25 14.20 -16.08
C ASP A 115 -12.05 13.45 -16.67
N LEU A 116 -12.27 12.22 -17.12
CA LEU A 116 -11.26 11.45 -17.84
C LEU A 116 -11.44 11.63 -19.36
N LYS A 117 -10.96 12.75 -19.88
CA LYS A 117 -11.01 13.10 -21.31
C LYS A 117 -9.73 13.81 -21.73
N PRO A 118 -9.36 13.82 -23.02
CA PRO A 118 -8.20 14.57 -23.51
C PRO A 118 -8.17 16.00 -22.94
N ASP A 119 -6.96 16.46 -22.62
CA ASP A 119 -6.65 17.78 -22.02
C ASP A 119 -7.16 18.03 -20.59
N SER A 120 -7.94 17.12 -20.00
CA SER A 120 -8.32 17.23 -18.59
C SER A 120 -7.10 17.12 -17.65
N VAL A 121 -7.27 17.58 -16.40
CA VAL A 121 -6.23 17.43 -15.38
C VAL A 121 -5.91 15.95 -15.12
N SER A 122 -6.93 15.08 -15.06
CA SER A 122 -6.72 13.63 -14.87
C SER A 122 -5.94 13.03 -16.04
N TRP A 123 -6.24 13.42 -17.28
CA TRP A 123 -5.54 12.92 -18.47
C TRP A 123 -4.07 13.33 -18.50
N ARG A 124 -3.80 14.62 -18.26
CA ARG A 124 -2.42 15.13 -18.14
C ARG A 124 -1.66 14.47 -16.99
N SER A 125 -2.34 14.22 -15.87
CA SER A 125 -1.74 13.53 -14.74
C SER A 125 -1.40 12.07 -15.05
N LEU A 126 -2.32 11.32 -15.67
CA LEU A 126 -2.05 9.94 -16.11
C LEU A 126 -0.88 9.89 -17.10
N TYR A 127 -0.81 10.85 -18.03
CA TYR A 127 0.29 10.96 -18.98
C TYR A 127 1.61 11.19 -18.26
N ALA A 128 1.64 12.13 -17.30
CA ALA A 128 2.82 12.42 -16.50
C ALA A 128 3.30 11.21 -15.70
N VAL A 129 2.39 10.48 -15.04
CA VAL A 129 2.75 9.29 -14.25
C VAL A 129 3.24 8.15 -15.14
N ARG A 130 2.55 7.84 -16.25
CA ARG A 130 3.02 6.80 -17.19
C ARG A 130 4.38 7.16 -17.80
N SER A 131 4.59 8.44 -18.13
CA SER A 131 5.89 8.97 -18.57
C SER A 131 6.98 8.80 -17.50
N GLN A 132 6.65 9.01 -16.23
CA GLN A 132 7.57 8.80 -15.12
C GLN A 132 7.91 7.31 -14.94
N HIS A 133 6.93 6.41 -15.04
CA HIS A 133 7.16 4.97 -14.99
C HIS A 133 8.09 4.51 -16.11
N LEU A 134 7.89 5.00 -17.33
CA LEU A 134 8.73 4.70 -18.47
C LEU A 134 10.18 5.19 -18.25
N ARG A 135 10.36 6.44 -17.81
CA ARG A 135 11.69 7.01 -17.53
C ARG A 135 12.41 6.28 -16.40
N ASN A 136 11.72 6.03 -15.28
CA ASN A 136 12.30 5.34 -14.12
C ASN A 136 12.60 3.87 -14.43
N GLY A 137 11.71 3.19 -15.18
CA GLY A 137 11.93 1.81 -15.62
C GLY A 137 13.16 1.71 -16.54
N ARG A 138 13.32 2.64 -17.49
CA ARG A 138 14.55 2.73 -18.31
C ARG A 138 15.79 2.99 -17.47
N ALA A 139 15.73 3.96 -16.55
CA ALA A 139 16.86 4.30 -15.69
C ALA A 139 17.28 3.11 -14.79
N ALA A 140 16.31 2.36 -14.25
CA ALA A 140 16.58 1.15 -13.47
C ALA A 140 17.28 0.08 -14.31
N ARG A 141 16.81 -0.16 -15.54
CA ARG A 141 17.44 -1.13 -16.47
C ARG A 141 18.87 -0.74 -16.82
N LEU A 142 19.12 0.54 -17.12
CA LEU A 142 20.48 1.03 -17.40
C LEU A 142 21.44 0.88 -16.22
N LYS A 143 20.91 0.86 -14.99
CA LYS A 143 21.69 0.63 -13.76
C LYS A 143 21.75 -0.85 -13.35
N ASN A 144 21.17 -1.77 -14.13
CA ASN A 144 20.99 -3.18 -13.76
C ASN A 144 20.25 -3.37 -12.41
N LYS A 145 19.29 -2.49 -12.13
CA LYS A 145 18.47 -2.45 -10.90
C LYS A 145 17.02 -2.87 -11.13
N GLY A 146 16.78 -3.70 -12.14
CA GLY A 146 15.44 -4.15 -12.53
C GLY A 146 14.71 -3.16 -13.45
N THR A 147 13.37 -3.15 -13.37
CA THR A 147 12.48 -2.36 -14.23
C THR A 147 11.17 -2.09 -13.51
N ILE A 148 10.37 -1.14 -14.00
CA ILE A 148 8.94 -1.08 -13.64
C ILE A 148 8.21 -2.02 -14.59
N SER A 149 7.92 -3.23 -14.14
CA SER A 149 7.31 -4.31 -14.93
C SER A 149 5.78 -4.29 -14.90
N GLN A 150 5.13 -5.06 -15.77
CA GLN A 150 3.69 -5.32 -15.71
C GLN A 150 3.29 -5.95 -14.37
N ARG A 151 4.06 -6.94 -13.91
CA ARG A 151 3.83 -7.56 -12.59
C ARG A 151 3.90 -6.53 -11.47
N ASP A 152 4.97 -5.73 -11.44
CA ASP A 152 5.19 -4.74 -10.39
C ASP A 152 4.15 -3.63 -10.39
N LEU A 153 3.65 -3.23 -11.58
CA LEU A 153 2.59 -2.25 -11.69
C LEU A 153 1.25 -2.78 -11.17
N ALA A 154 0.92 -4.05 -11.45
CA ALA A 154 -0.26 -4.72 -10.88
C ALA A 154 -0.16 -4.92 -9.37
N LEU A 155 1.01 -5.32 -8.85
CA LEU A 155 1.26 -5.40 -7.41
C LEU A 155 1.15 -4.00 -6.78
N THR A 156 1.71 -2.96 -7.40
CA THR A 156 1.53 -1.58 -6.92
C THR A 156 0.05 -1.19 -6.88
N GLN A 157 -0.74 -1.57 -7.88
CA GLN A 157 -2.20 -1.36 -7.88
C GLN A 157 -2.88 -2.08 -6.71
N PHE A 158 -2.45 -3.31 -6.36
CA PHE A 158 -2.89 -3.97 -5.12
C PHE A 158 -2.51 -3.16 -3.89
N GLY A 159 -1.28 -2.65 -3.82
CA GLY A 159 -0.87 -1.77 -2.73
C GLY A 159 -1.82 -0.59 -2.55
N VAL A 160 -2.32 0.00 -3.63
CA VAL A 160 -3.18 1.19 -3.53
C VAL A 160 -4.60 0.87 -3.07
N ILE A 161 -5.20 -0.26 -3.46
CA ILE A 161 -6.62 -0.54 -3.19
C ILE A 161 -6.94 -1.93 -2.63
N GLY A 162 -6.04 -2.89 -2.76
CA GLY A 162 -6.28 -4.31 -2.49
C GLY A 162 -6.66 -4.57 -1.04
N LEU A 163 -6.00 -3.92 -0.08
CA LEU A 163 -6.35 -4.03 1.34
C LEU A 163 -7.78 -3.50 1.62
N GLY A 164 -8.19 -2.41 0.96
CA GLY A 164 -9.54 -1.85 1.08
C GLY A 164 -10.62 -2.74 0.45
N ILE A 165 -10.28 -3.44 -0.64
CA ILE A 165 -11.17 -4.41 -1.30
C ILE A 165 -11.38 -5.66 -0.43
N LEU A 166 -10.31 -6.13 0.22
CA LEU A 166 -10.34 -7.36 1.04
C LEU A 166 -10.90 -7.14 2.44
N LYS A 167 -10.64 -5.98 3.04
CA LYS A 167 -10.94 -5.70 4.46
C LYS A 167 -11.68 -4.37 4.63
N PRO A 168 -12.79 -4.13 3.89
CA PRO A 168 -13.46 -2.84 3.84
C PRO A 168 -13.87 -2.30 5.22
N GLU A 169 -14.25 -3.17 6.14
CA GLU A 169 -14.61 -2.84 7.52
C GLU A 169 -13.45 -2.20 8.31
N ARG A 170 -12.21 -2.60 8.05
CA ARG A 170 -11.00 -2.04 8.70
C ARG A 170 -10.73 -0.60 8.28
N PHE A 171 -11.38 -0.15 7.21
CA PHE A 171 -11.25 1.19 6.62
C PHE A 171 -12.58 1.96 6.62
N GLY A 172 -13.62 1.43 7.28
CA GLY A 172 -14.96 2.02 7.32
C GLY A 172 -15.67 2.10 5.96
N LEU A 173 -15.25 1.32 4.97
CA LEU A 173 -15.83 1.27 3.63
C LEU A 173 -17.11 0.44 3.65
N ARG A 174 -18.18 0.96 3.04
CA ARG A 174 -19.46 0.26 2.95
C ARG A 174 -20.05 0.45 1.57
N GLN A 175 -20.70 -0.60 1.10
CA GLN A 175 -21.51 -0.53 -0.11
C GLN A 175 -22.83 0.16 0.25
N GLU A 176 -23.07 1.33 -0.32
CA GLU A 176 -24.34 2.07 -0.14
C GLU A 176 -25.24 1.91 -1.36
N ASP A 177 -24.64 1.73 -2.54
CA ASP A 177 -25.31 1.46 -3.81
C ASP A 177 -24.89 0.06 -4.34
N PRO A 178 -25.84 -0.73 -4.89
CA PRO A 178 -25.56 -2.04 -5.48
C PRO A 178 -24.39 -2.10 -6.49
N GLU A 179 -24.07 -1.02 -7.21
CA GLU A 179 -22.94 -1.03 -8.16
C GLU A 179 -21.67 -0.33 -7.62
N ASP A 180 -21.62 0.11 -6.36
CA ASP A 180 -20.46 0.87 -5.83
C ASP A 180 -19.13 0.15 -6.05
N TRP A 181 -19.07 -1.14 -5.69
CA TRP A 181 -17.86 -1.93 -5.84
C TRP A 181 -17.52 -2.21 -7.30
N GLU A 182 -18.51 -2.51 -8.15
CA GLU A 182 -18.27 -2.71 -9.59
C GLU A 182 -17.77 -1.42 -10.26
N ALA A 183 -18.32 -0.27 -9.86
CA ALA A 183 -17.87 1.03 -10.32
C ALA A 183 -16.45 1.37 -9.84
N PHE A 184 -16.11 1.04 -8.59
CA PHE A 184 -14.75 1.23 -8.07
C PHE A 184 -13.73 0.31 -8.75
N ASN A 185 -14.11 -0.96 -9.00
CA ASN A 185 -13.32 -1.91 -9.77
C ASN A 185 -13.11 -1.42 -11.22
N HIS A 186 -14.17 -0.93 -11.86
CA HIS A 186 -14.10 -0.38 -13.21
C HIS A 186 -13.16 0.84 -13.25
N LEU A 187 -13.32 1.79 -12.32
CA LEU A 187 -12.47 2.97 -12.23
C LEU A 187 -10.98 2.58 -12.14
N TRP A 188 -10.63 1.66 -11.23
CA TRP A 188 -9.24 1.27 -11.07
C TRP A 188 -8.72 0.41 -12.20
N GLY A 189 -9.57 -0.41 -12.82
CA GLY A 189 -9.25 -1.10 -14.06
C GLY A 189 -8.81 -0.11 -15.14
N VAL A 190 -9.62 0.93 -15.40
CA VAL A 190 -9.33 1.95 -16.41
C VAL A 190 -8.05 2.70 -16.09
N LEU A 191 -7.87 3.12 -14.83
CA LEU A 191 -6.64 3.80 -14.41
C LEU A 191 -5.40 2.90 -14.60
N GLY A 192 -5.49 1.61 -14.25
CA GLY A 192 -4.42 0.65 -14.48
C GLY A 192 -4.03 0.57 -15.96
N TYR A 193 -5.03 0.39 -16.83
CA TYR A 193 -4.84 0.37 -18.29
C TYR A 193 -4.13 1.63 -18.80
N MET A 194 -4.63 2.80 -18.41
CA MET A 194 -4.08 4.07 -18.85
C MET A 194 -2.67 4.34 -18.32
N LEU A 195 -2.29 3.73 -17.20
CA LEU A 195 -0.93 3.75 -16.64
C LEU A 195 0.04 2.76 -17.32
N GLY A 196 -0.42 2.00 -18.32
CA GLY A 196 0.38 1.06 -19.11
C GLY A 196 0.20 -0.41 -18.70
N LEU A 197 -0.74 -0.72 -17.80
CA LEU A 197 -1.00 -2.10 -17.41
C LEU A 197 -1.83 -2.81 -18.48
N GLU A 198 -1.30 -3.87 -19.09
CA GLU A 198 -2.07 -4.67 -20.05
C GLU A 198 -3.22 -5.40 -19.34
N ASP A 199 -4.37 -5.53 -20.02
CA ASP A 199 -5.58 -6.15 -19.45
C ASP A 199 -5.36 -7.55 -18.88
N LYS A 200 -4.42 -8.32 -19.45
CA LYS A 200 -4.09 -9.66 -18.96
C LYS A 200 -3.35 -9.66 -17.61
N TYR A 201 -2.71 -8.55 -17.22
CA TYR A 201 -2.04 -8.36 -15.95
C TYR A 201 -2.78 -7.40 -15.00
N ASN A 202 -3.87 -6.79 -15.44
CA ASN A 202 -4.67 -5.90 -14.62
C ASN A 202 -5.42 -6.68 -13.53
N MET A 203 -5.20 -6.35 -12.26
CA MET A 203 -5.83 -7.08 -11.15
C MET A 203 -7.32 -6.77 -11.01
N CYS A 204 -7.78 -5.64 -11.53
CA CYS A 204 -9.20 -5.31 -11.61
C CYS A 204 -9.82 -6.13 -12.73
N ARG A 205 -10.43 -7.26 -12.37
CA ARG A 205 -11.02 -8.22 -13.30
C ARG A 205 -12.42 -7.79 -13.71
N ARG A 206 -13.10 -8.61 -14.52
CA ARG A 206 -14.41 -8.31 -15.10
C ARG A 206 -15.52 -8.05 -14.06
N THR A 207 -15.37 -8.57 -12.84
CA THR A 207 -16.32 -8.43 -11.73
C THR A 207 -15.56 -8.26 -10.43
N MET A 208 -16.13 -7.55 -9.46
CA MET A 208 -15.51 -7.39 -8.14
C MET A 208 -15.23 -8.73 -7.45
N ASP A 209 -16.10 -9.74 -7.59
CA ASP A 209 -15.90 -11.03 -6.94
C ASP A 209 -14.66 -11.77 -7.47
N GLU A 210 -14.39 -11.66 -8.77
CA GLU A 210 -13.16 -12.17 -9.38
C GLU A 210 -11.94 -11.35 -8.91
N THR A 211 -12.07 -10.02 -8.85
CA THR A 211 -11.02 -9.12 -8.31
C THR A 211 -10.68 -9.44 -6.86
N ARG A 212 -11.67 -9.71 -6.00
CA ARG A 212 -11.44 -10.09 -4.59
C ARG A 212 -10.64 -11.38 -4.47
N GLN A 213 -10.92 -12.38 -5.31
CA GLN A 213 -10.14 -13.63 -5.32
C GLN A 213 -8.71 -13.40 -5.80
N VAL A 214 -8.52 -12.57 -6.83
CA VAL A 214 -7.18 -12.15 -7.28
C VAL A 214 -6.44 -11.42 -6.17
N CYS A 215 -7.06 -10.42 -5.53
CA CYS A 215 -6.47 -9.70 -4.41
C CYS A 215 -6.08 -10.64 -3.27
N LYS A 216 -6.93 -11.61 -2.93
CA LYS A 216 -6.64 -12.60 -1.88
C LYS A 216 -5.38 -13.40 -2.21
N LEU A 217 -5.25 -13.90 -3.43
CA LEU A 217 -4.06 -14.66 -3.84
C LEU A 217 -2.81 -13.78 -3.94
N ILE A 218 -2.93 -12.51 -4.35
CA ILE A 218 -1.82 -11.55 -4.29
C ILE A 218 -1.38 -11.33 -2.84
N LEU A 219 -2.32 -11.18 -1.90
CA LEU A 219 -2.01 -11.03 -0.48
C LEU A 219 -1.24 -12.26 0.03
N GLU A 220 -1.83 -13.45 -0.13
CA GLU A 220 -1.29 -14.69 0.42
C GLU A 220 0.05 -15.11 -0.21
N ARG A 221 0.20 -14.98 -1.54
CA ARG A 221 1.36 -15.48 -2.28
C ARG A 221 2.50 -14.46 -2.44
N VAL A 222 2.24 -13.18 -2.19
CA VAL A 222 3.23 -12.10 -2.35
C VAL A 222 3.36 -11.30 -1.07
N TYR A 223 2.33 -10.56 -0.66
CA TYR A 223 2.50 -9.57 0.40
C TYR A 223 2.71 -10.17 1.79
N THR A 224 1.98 -11.21 2.18
CA THR A 224 2.17 -11.90 3.45
C THR A 224 3.61 -12.42 3.60
N PRO A 225 4.17 -13.21 2.66
CA PRO A 225 5.55 -13.69 2.79
C PRO A 225 6.61 -12.59 2.62
N CYS A 226 6.38 -11.58 1.77
CA CYS A 226 7.25 -10.40 1.66
C CYS A 226 7.31 -9.60 2.97
N LEU A 227 6.18 -9.42 3.65
CA LEU A 227 6.12 -8.69 4.92
C LEU A 227 6.61 -9.52 6.11
N GLU A 228 6.60 -10.86 6.02
CA GLU A 228 7.32 -11.71 6.97
C GLU A 228 8.83 -11.50 6.84
N ASN A 229 9.36 -11.58 5.61
CA ASN A 229 10.79 -11.51 5.33
C ASN A 229 11.14 -10.26 4.52
N VAL A 230 11.06 -9.09 5.15
CA VAL A 230 11.22 -7.81 4.43
C VAL A 230 12.60 -7.65 3.79
N PRO A 231 12.70 -7.11 2.56
CA PRO A 231 13.97 -6.86 1.89
C PRO A 231 14.80 -5.76 2.58
N GLU A 232 16.09 -5.71 2.26
CA GLU A 232 17.00 -4.68 2.76
C GLU A 232 16.51 -3.27 2.42
N TYR A 233 16.66 -2.33 3.35
CA TYR A 233 16.17 -0.94 3.28
C TYR A 233 14.65 -0.73 3.41
N PHE A 234 13.86 -1.78 3.62
CA PHE A 234 12.43 -1.67 3.91
C PHE A 234 12.14 -0.69 5.06
N GLU A 235 12.84 -0.84 6.19
CA GLU A 235 12.65 0.00 7.38
C GLU A 235 12.90 1.48 7.07
N HIS A 236 13.99 1.76 6.35
CA HIS A 236 14.35 3.12 5.97
C HIS A 236 13.26 3.78 5.12
N MET A 237 12.84 3.09 4.06
CA MET A 237 11.87 3.61 3.11
C MET A 237 10.49 3.81 3.75
N ALA A 238 10.06 2.89 4.60
CA ALA A 238 8.80 3.03 5.35
C ALA A 238 8.84 4.21 6.33
N ARG A 239 9.93 4.39 7.07
CA ARG A 239 10.07 5.46 8.07
C ARG A 239 10.22 6.83 7.44
N VAL A 240 11.08 6.96 6.43
CA VAL A 240 11.26 8.22 5.69
C VAL A 240 9.98 8.65 4.98
N MET A 241 9.21 7.70 4.44
CA MET A 241 7.88 7.98 3.91
C MET A 241 6.96 8.56 4.99
N MET A 242 6.90 7.93 6.17
CA MET A 242 6.06 8.41 7.27
C MET A 242 6.48 9.77 7.80
N ASP A 243 7.77 9.97 8.04
CA ASP A 243 8.30 11.22 8.55
C ASP A 243 8.15 12.36 7.53
N GLY A 244 8.24 12.07 6.23
CA GLY A 244 7.93 13.04 5.17
C GLY A 244 6.46 13.43 5.14
N MET A 245 5.55 12.47 5.32
CA MET A 245 4.11 12.73 5.35
C MET A 245 3.64 13.42 6.64
N TRP A 246 4.46 13.44 7.69
CA TRP A 246 4.19 14.22 8.91
C TRP A 246 4.01 15.71 8.63
N ALA A 247 4.67 16.23 7.59
CA ALA A 247 4.52 17.61 7.12
C ALA A 247 3.13 17.91 6.53
N VAL A 248 2.29 16.90 6.33
CA VAL A 248 0.91 17.00 5.82
C VAL A 248 -0.09 16.64 6.90
N ASN A 249 0.18 15.56 7.63
CA ASN A 249 -0.69 15.07 8.69
C ASN A 249 0.13 14.68 9.92
N GLY A 250 0.02 15.47 10.99
CA GLY A 250 0.75 15.29 12.24
C GLY A 250 0.50 13.94 12.95
N ALA A 251 -0.57 13.21 12.57
CA ALA A 251 -0.96 11.95 13.20
C ALA A 251 -0.14 10.72 12.74
N THR A 252 0.76 10.86 11.77
CA THR A 252 1.54 9.76 11.20
C THR A 252 2.66 9.28 12.12
N GLU A 253 2.74 7.98 12.38
CA GLU A 253 3.83 7.35 13.14
C GLU A 253 4.19 5.99 12.52
N ALA A 254 5.49 5.71 12.33
CA ALA A 254 5.94 4.59 11.49
C ALA A 254 5.74 3.20 12.12
N GLY A 255 5.98 3.05 13.43
CA GLY A 255 5.88 1.76 14.11
C GLY A 255 4.45 1.21 14.09
N SER A 256 3.47 2.04 14.41
CA SER A 256 2.04 1.71 14.35
C SER A 256 1.60 1.41 12.91
N LEU A 257 2.04 2.19 11.91
CA LEU A 257 1.69 1.92 10.53
C LEU A 257 2.28 0.58 10.04
N MET A 258 3.54 0.30 10.33
CA MET A 258 4.15 -0.98 9.96
C MET A 258 3.47 -2.16 10.67
N TYR A 259 3.14 -2.01 11.95
CA TYR A 259 2.41 -3.03 12.71
C TYR A 259 1.05 -3.33 12.08
N ILE A 260 0.25 -2.29 11.82
CA ILE A 260 -1.07 -2.46 11.20
C ILE A 260 -0.95 -2.99 9.78
N THR A 261 0.10 -2.64 9.03
CA THR A 261 0.35 -3.18 7.69
C THR A 261 0.56 -4.69 7.74
N LYS A 262 1.41 -5.18 8.65
CA LYS A 262 1.65 -6.61 8.81
C LYS A 262 0.41 -7.36 9.31
N ASN A 263 -0.38 -6.76 10.20
CA ASN A 263 -1.68 -7.29 10.60
C ASN A 263 -2.68 -7.37 9.41
N LEU A 264 -2.82 -6.28 8.65
CA LEU A 264 -3.66 -6.21 7.45
C LEU A 264 -3.20 -7.15 6.35
N ALA A 265 -1.93 -7.55 6.34
CA ALA A 265 -1.38 -8.55 5.43
C ALA A 265 -1.39 -9.98 6.02
N GLU A 266 -2.00 -10.21 7.17
CA GLU A 266 -2.12 -11.52 7.83
C GLU A 266 -0.76 -12.20 8.14
N VAL A 267 0.27 -11.39 8.40
CA VAL A 267 1.55 -11.90 8.88
C VAL A 267 1.35 -12.49 10.28
N PRO A 268 1.62 -13.80 10.50
CA PRO A 268 1.36 -14.45 11.79
C PRO A 268 2.07 -13.75 12.96
N GLY A 269 1.39 -13.61 14.09
CA GLY A 269 1.92 -12.94 15.29
C GLY A 269 1.63 -11.44 15.37
N TYR A 270 1.21 -10.79 14.29
CA TYR A 270 0.72 -9.41 14.30
C TYR A 270 -0.79 -9.37 14.54
N VAL A 271 -1.18 -9.19 15.79
CA VAL A 271 -2.57 -9.30 16.24
C VAL A 271 -3.14 -7.92 16.54
N TYR A 272 -4.35 -7.62 16.08
CA TYR A 272 -5.04 -6.35 16.33
C TYR A 272 -6.40 -6.49 17.02
N THR A 273 -7.02 -7.67 16.99
CA THR A 273 -8.26 -7.94 17.74
C THR A 273 -8.17 -9.22 18.56
N GLU A 274 -9.02 -9.35 19.59
CA GLU A 274 -9.12 -10.59 20.38
C GLU A 274 -9.53 -11.80 19.52
N ALA A 275 -10.39 -11.57 18.51
CA ALA A 275 -10.78 -12.62 17.57
C ALA A 275 -9.57 -13.15 16.77
N GLU A 276 -8.67 -12.26 16.32
CA GLU A 276 -7.43 -12.63 15.66
C GLU A 276 -6.48 -13.38 16.60
N ARG A 277 -6.39 -12.97 17.87
CA ARG A 277 -5.57 -13.65 18.89
C ARG A 277 -6.02 -15.09 19.09
N ILE A 278 -7.33 -15.29 19.29
CA ILE A 278 -7.94 -16.61 19.50
C ILE A 278 -7.73 -17.49 18.26
N ALA A 279 -7.94 -16.94 17.05
CA ALA A 279 -7.74 -17.66 15.80
C ALA A 279 -6.27 -18.09 15.62
N LEU A 280 -5.31 -17.22 15.96
CA LEU A 280 -3.88 -17.58 15.93
C LEU A 280 -3.56 -18.68 16.95
N GLN A 281 -4.04 -18.57 18.19
CA GLN A 281 -3.83 -19.63 19.20
C GLN A 281 -4.40 -20.98 18.74
N ALA A 282 -5.56 -21.00 18.10
CA ALA A 282 -6.13 -22.22 17.54
C ALA A 282 -5.22 -22.84 16.47
N LYS A 283 -4.73 -22.03 15.52
CA LYS A 283 -3.77 -22.46 14.49
C LYS A 283 -2.47 -23.01 15.10
N LEU A 284 -1.94 -22.35 16.13
CA LEU A 284 -0.73 -22.80 16.82
C LEU A 284 -0.96 -24.14 17.52
N LYS A 285 -2.07 -24.32 18.23
CA LYS A 285 -2.44 -25.58 18.90
C LYS A 285 -2.58 -26.73 17.90
N GLU A 286 -3.20 -26.49 16.76
CA GLU A 286 -3.32 -27.47 15.68
C GLU A 286 -1.94 -27.92 15.19
N LYS A 287 -1.04 -26.99 14.89
CA LYS A 287 0.33 -27.28 14.45
C LYS A 287 1.19 -27.96 15.51
N LEU A 288 0.96 -27.68 16.78
CA LEU A 288 1.64 -28.36 17.89
C LEU A 288 1.19 -29.81 18.02
N SER A 289 -0.06 -30.15 17.65
CA SER A 289 -0.57 -31.53 17.67
C SER A 289 -0.30 -32.27 18.99
N GLY A 290 -0.47 -31.57 20.13
CA GLY A 290 -0.24 -32.12 21.47
C GLY A 290 1.22 -32.10 21.96
N LYS A 291 2.17 -31.56 21.19
CA LYS A 291 3.54 -31.26 21.65
C LYS A 291 3.52 -30.18 22.74
N ASN A 292 4.58 -30.14 23.55
CA ASN A 292 4.74 -29.17 24.64
C ASN A 292 4.55 -27.73 24.14
N GLU A 293 3.82 -26.91 24.89
CA GLU A 293 3.51 -25.51 24.54
C GLU A 293 4.75 -24.60 24.45
N ASN A 294 5.89 -25.04 24.99
CA ASN A 294 7.19 -24.37 24.81
C ASN A 294 7.86 -24.68 23.46
N THR A 295 7.26 -25.53 22.62
CA THR A 295 7.75 -25.79 21.26
C THR A 295 7.37 -24.62 20.37
N GLY A 296 8.35 -24.03 19.68
CA GLY A 296 8.10 -22.97 18.71
C GLY A 296 7.47 -23.54 17.43
N VAL A 297 6.41 -22.90 16.94
CA VAL A 297 5.82 -23.17 15.62
C VAL A 297 6.48 -22.26 14.59
N ASP A 298 7.04 -22.87 13.55
CA ASP A 298 7.66 -22.14 12.44
C ASP A 298 6.59 -21.40 11.61
N VAL A 299 6.74 -20.07 11.48
CA VAL A 299 5.84 -19.19 10.71
C VAL A 299 5.71 -19.63 9.25
N SER A 300 6.76 -20.19 8.64
CA SER A 300 6.73 -20.68 7.25
C SER A 300 5.70 -21.79 7.04
N THR A 301 5.27 -22.49 8.11
CA THR A 301 4.22 -23.51 8.06
C THR A 301 2.79 -22.94 8.13
N LEU A 302 2.67 -21.63 8.40
CA LEU A 302 1.42 -20.89 8.57
C LEU A 302 1.10 -19.96 7.39
N ILE A 303 2.06 -19.74 6.48
CA ILE A 303 1.93 -18.85 5.32
C ILE A 303 2.24 -19.61 4.03
N GLN A 304 1.83 -19.04 2.90
CA GLN A 304 2.20 -19.56 1.58
C GLN A 304 3.66 -19.20 1.27
N LYS A 305 4.30 -20.02 0.42
CA LYS A 305 5.63 -19.70 -0.12
C LYS A 305 5.55 -18.45 -0.99
N CYS A 306 6.53 -17.55 -0.85
CA CYS A 306 6.63 -16.37 -1.69
C CYS A 306 6.73 -16.74 -3.18
N SER A 307 5.92 -16.09 -4.01
CA SER A 307 5.94 -16.24 -5.46
C SER A 307 6.79 -15.18 -6.18
N VAL A 308 7.45 -14.29 -5.44
CA VAL A 308 8.43 -13.35 -5.97
C VAL A 308 9.83 -13.66 -5.43
N GLU A 309 10.83 -13.43 -6.26
CA GLU A 309 12.24 -13.63 -5.92
C GLU A 309 12.84 -12.40 -5.23
N GLY A 310 14.03 -12.56 -4.62
CA GLY A 310 14.79 -11.45 -4.04
C GLY A 310 14.53 -11.19 -2.55
N LEU A 311 13.77 -12.05 -1.87
CA LEU A 311 13.66 -12.01 -0.41
C LEU A 311 14.97 -12.50 0.24
N PRO A 312 15.35 -11.95 1.41
CA PRO A 312 16.52 -12.42 2.14
C PRO A 312 16.31 -13.85 2.66
N ASP A 313 17.39 -14.62 2.72
CA ASP A 313 17.42 -15.93 3.35
C ASP A 313 17.62 -15.76 4.86
N LEU A 314 16.50 -15.63 5.59
CA LEU A 314 16.48 -15.45 7.04
C LEU A 314 16.08 -16.74 7.74
N PRO A 315 16.61 -17.01 8.94
CA PRO A 315 16.14 -18.13 9.74
C PRO A 315 14.64 -17.96 10.04
N PRO A 316 13.84 -19.04 9.95
CA PRO A 316 12.41 -18.93 10.20
C PRO A 316 12.09 -18.41 11.59
N ARG A 317 11.13 -17.47 11.68
CA ARG A 317 10.63 -16.98 12.96
C ARG A 317 9.77 -18.06 13.62
N LEU A 318 9.97 -18.26 14.92
CA LEU A 318 9.18 -19.19 15.73
C LEU A 318 8.15 -18.43 16.56
N LEU A 319 6.91 -18.93 16.56
CA LEU A 319 5.83 -18.46 17.43
C LEU A 319 5.62 -19.44 18.58
N TYR A 320 5.53 -18.94 19.81
CA TYR A 320 5.23 -19.75 20.98
C TYR A 320 3.82 -19.46 21.46
N LEU A 321 3.05 -20.51 21.77
CA LEU A 321 1.65 -20.38 22.17
C LEU A 321 1.47 -19.44 23.38
N LYS A 322 2.35 -19.58 24.38
CA LYS A 322 2.37 -18.78 25.62
C LYS A 322 2.51 -17.28 25.40
N ASP A 323 3.14 -16.87 24.30
CA ASP A 323 3.34 -15.45 24.02
C ASP A 323 2.02 -14.76 23.64
N TYR A 324 1.00 -15.54 23.28
CA TYR A 324 -0.33 -15.05 22.87
C TYR A 324 -1.41 -15.26 23.93
N ASP A 325 -1.05 -15.54 25.19
CA ASP A 325 -2.01 -15.71 26.29
C ASP A 325 -2.72 -14.41 26.69
N SER A 326 -2.04 -13.27 26.51
CA SER A 326 -2.59 -11.93 26.72
C SER A 326 -2.09 -10.96 25.65
N TRP A 327 -2.68 -9.77 25.59
CA TRP A 327 -2.22 -8.73 24.67
C TRP A 327 -0.79 -8.25 24.96
N ASP A 328 -0.46 -8.11 26.25
CA ASP A 328 0.82 -7.56 26.71
C ASP A 328 1.98 -8.55 26.61
N THR A 329 1.70 -9.82 26.35
CA THR A 329 2.72 -10.85 26.13
C THR A 329 3.16 -10.95 24.66
N ILE A 330 2.38 -10.39 23.72
CA ILE A 330 2.63 -10.52 22.27
C ILE A 330 3.98 -9.90 21.90
N PRO A 331 4.95 -10.66 21.36
CA PRO A 331 6.33 -10.19 21.19
C PRO A 331 6.42 -8.98 20.25
N GLU A 332 5.67 -9.00 19.15
CA GLU A 332 5.63 -7.94 18.16
C GLU A 332 5.01 -6.66 18.72
N TYR A 333 3.98 -6.78 19.56
CA TYR A 333 3.34 -5.62 20.20
C TYR A 333 4.22 -5.03 21.31
N LYS A 334 4.95 -5.87 22.06
CA LYS A 334 5.89 -5.42 23.10
C LYS A 334 7.03 -4.57 22.57
N LYS A 335 7.48 -4.83 21.34
CA LYS A 335 8.55 -4.07 20.67
C LYS A 335 8.15 -2.63 20.32
N LEU A 336 6.85 -2.33 20.26
CA LEU A 336 6.37 -0.99 19.95
C LEU A 336 6.63 -0.01 21.11
N CYS A 337 7.01 1.22 20.77
CA CYS A 337 7.06 2.29 21.76
C CYS A 337 5.65 2.66 22.24
N TYR A 338 5.56 3.38 23.35
CA TYR A 338 4.27 3.83 23.89
C TYR A 338 3.52 4.73 22.89
N GLY A 339 4.23 5.58 22.15
CA GLY A 339 3.66 6.39 21.09
C GLY A 339 3.01 5.55 19.99
N SER A 340 3.68 4.50 19.49
CA SER A 340 3.10 3.60 18.48
C SER A 340 1.88 2.85 19.02
N LYS A 341 1.91 2.37 20.27
CA LYS A 341 0.76 1.70 20.89
C LYS A 341 -0.44 2.65 21.01
N TYR A 342 -0.20 3.89 21.44
CA TYR A 342 -1.23 4.92 21.49
C TYR A 342 -1.81 5.23 20.10
N LYS A 343 -0.98 5.41 19.07
CA LYS A 343 -1.45 5.66 17.70
C LYS A 343 -2.24 4.47 17.13
N LEU A 344 -1.88 3.22 17.46
CA LEU A 344 -2.69 2.04 17.10
C LEU A 344 -4.08 2.06 17.75
N ALA A 345 -4.17 2.44 19.03
CA ALA A 345 -5.44 2.58 19.74
C ALA A 345 -6.29 3.71 19.14
N MET A 346 -5.69 4.88 18.89
CA MET A 346 -6.34 6.01 18.24
C MET A 346 -6.85 5.67 16.84
N LEU A 347 -6.09 4.90 16.06
CA LEU A 347 -6.52 4.41 14.76
C LEU A 347 -7.80 3.57 14.88
N SER A 348 -7.89 2.69 15.89
CA SER A 348 -9.10 1.89 16.15
C SER A 348 -10.30 2.79 16.42
N LEU A 349 -10.12 3.79 17.29
CA LEU A 349 -11.16 4.75 17.65
C LEU A 349 -11.60 5.58 16.43
N PHE A 350 -10.66 6.07 15.62
CA PHE A 350 -10.98 6.82 14.40
C PHE A 350 -11.74 5.97 13.39
N MET A 351 -11.34 4.72 13.16
CA MET A 351 -12.04 3.84 12.22
C MET A 351 -13.42 3.43 12.73
N ALA A 352 -13.57 3.18 14.03
CA ALA A 352 -14.87 2.94 14.66
C ALA A 352 -15.79 4.16 14.50
N PHE A 353 -15.29 5.36 14.79
CA PHE A 353 -16.03 6.61 14.58
C PHE A 353 -16.38 6.83 13.11
N TYR A 354 -15.42 6.64 12.19
CA TYR A 354 -15.59 6.77 10.75
C TYR A 354 -16.66 5.83 10.18
N SER A 355 -16.83 4.66 10.81
CA SER A 355 -17.84 3.70 10.41
C SER A 355 -19.28 4.22 10.60
N THR A 356 -19.49 5.23 11.46
CA THR A 356 -20.79 5.90 11.64
C THR A 356 -21.06 6.92 10.53
N TYR A 357 -22.32 7.26 10.26
CA TYR A 357 -22.66 8.29 9.27
C TYR A 357 -22.05 9.65 9.63
N PHE A 358 -22.19 10.08 10.89
CA PHE A 358 -21.66 11.35 11.37
C PHE A 358 -20.13 11.40 11.31
N GLY A 359 -19.46 10.34 11.79
CA GLY A 359 -17.99 10.29 11.75
C GLY A 359 -17.45 10.24 10.33
N ARG A 360 -18.16 9.58 9.39
CA ARG A 360 -17.83 9.63 7.96
C ARG A 360 -17.85 11.05 7.41
N LEU A 361 -18.90 11.82 7.72
CA LEU A 361 -19.01 13.21 7.30
C LEU A 361 -17.87 14.06 7.87
N VAL A 362 -17.60 13.94 9.17
CA VAL A 362 -16.56 14.73 9.86
C VAL A 362 -15.17 14.42 9.33
N LEU A 363 -14.79 13.14 9.24
CA LEU A 363 -13.44 12.76 8.83
C LEU A 363 -13.21 12.92 7.32
N ASN A 364 -14.24 12.79 6.48
CA ASN A 364 -14.15 13.18 5.07
C ASN A 364 -13.94 14.69 4.91
N LEU A 365 -14.60 15.51 5.73
CA LEU A 365 -14.36 16.96 5.74
C LEU A 365 -12.95 17.28 6.21
N TYR A 366 -12.50 16.65 7.30
CA TYR A 366 -11.12 16.75 7.77
C TYR A 366 -10.12 16.43 6.66
N TYR A 367 -10.27 15.29 5.98
CA TYR A 367 -9.43 14.90 4.85
C TYR A 367 -9.39 15.98 3.75
N LYS A 368 -10.56 16.48 3.33
CA LYS A 368 -10.66 17.53 2.30
C LYS A 368 -9.93 18.80 2.72
N MET A 369 -10.06 19.21 3.99
CA MET A 369 -9.37 20.38 4.52
C MET A 369 -7.86 20.17 4.60
N THR A 370 -7.39 19.01 5.07
CA THR A 370 -5.95 18.69 5.12
C THR A 370 -5.34 18.71 3.73
N MET A 371 -6.03 18.20 2.71
CA MET A 371 -5.54 18.23 1.33
C MET A 371 -5.55 19.64 0.74
N PHE A 372 -6.60 20.41 0.99
CA PHE A 372 -6.63 21.82 0.60
C PHE A 372 -5.46 22.60 1.22
N LEU A 373 -5.17 22.38 2.50
CA LEU A 373 -4.02 23.00 3.16
C LEU A 373 -2.70 22.50 2.55
N ALA A 374 -2.54 21.20 2.30
CA ALA A 374 -1.31 20.67 1.70
C ALA A 374 -1.01 21.26 0.31
N GLU A 375 -2.05 21.54 -0.49
CA GLU A 375 -1.91 22.09 -1.83
C GLU A 375 -1.70 23.62 -1.83
N TYR A 376 -2.53 24.36 -1.08
CA TYR A 376 -2.60 25.82 -1.17
C TYR A 376 -1.91 26.55 -0.02
N PHE A 377 -1.79 25.93 1.16
CA PHE A 377 -1.19 26.56 2.34
C PHE A 377 -0.51 25.53 3.26
N PRO A 378 0.62 24.91 2.83
CA PRO A 378 1.26 23.81 3.55
C PRO A 378 2.05 24.31 4.76
N TYR A 379 1.33 24.83 5.75
CA TYR A 379 1.87 25.59 6.88
C TYR A 379 2.86 24.78 7.72
N VAL A 380 2.60 23.49 7.96
CA VAL A 380 3.54 22.62 8.70
C VAL A 380 4.85 22.49 7.91
N ALA A 381 4.76 22.26 6.60
CA ALA A 381 5.93 22.19 5.74
C ALA A 381 6.68 23.53 5.64
N PHE A 382 6.04 24.69 5.86
CA PHE A 382 6.74 25.98 5.93
C PHE A 382 7.75 26.01 7.07
N PHE A 383 7.40 25.46 8.23
CA PHE A 383 8.29 25.38 9.39
C PHE A 383 9.43 24.37 9.18
N LEU A 384 9.17 23.27 8.46
CA LEU A 384 10.15 22.20 8.25
C LEU A 384 11.14 22.52 7.12
N TYR A 385 10.66 23.09 6.02
CA TYR A 385 11.43 23.20 4.76
C TYR A 385 11.54 24.62 4.21
N GLY A 386 10.81 25.57 4.79
CA GLY A 386 10.70 26.95 4.30
C GLY A 386 9.71 27.09 3.14
N ILE A 387 9.05 28.26 3.07
CA ILE A 387 7.89 28.53 2.20
C ILE A 387 8.05 28.04 0.76
N LYS A 388 9.17 28.35 0.09
CA LYS A 388 9.36 28.01 -1.33
C LYS A 388 9.45 26.51 -1.58
N LYS A 389 10.05 25.74 -0.68
CA LYS A 389 10.27 24.30 -0.85
C LYS A 389 9.04 23.47 -0.49
N SER A 390 8.14 24.03 0.31
CA SER A 390 6.93 23.38 0.79
C SER A 390 5.86 23.17 -0.29
N TYR A 391 5.81 24.01 -1.31
CA TYR A 391 4.87 23.84 -2.43
C TYR A 391 5.29 22.68 -3.32
N VAL A 392 4.33 21.85 -3.71
CA VAL A 392 4.55 20.66 -4.54
C VAL A 392 3.82 20.82 -5.85
N ASP A 393 4.55 20.73 -6.96
CA ASP A 393 3.98 20.65 -8.30
C ASP A 393 4.01 19.18 -8.75
N MET A 394 2.83 18.58 -8.89
CA MET A 394 2.72 17.19 -9.29
C MET A 394 3.19 16.92 -10.73
N PHE A 395 3.26 17.93 -11.60
CA PHE A 395 3.74 17.77 -12.98
C PHE A 395 5.25 17.88 -13.11
N LYS A 396 5.95 18.27 -12.04
CA LYS A 396 7.40 18.36 -12.00
C LYS A 396 8.00 17.06 -11.51
N ASP A 397 9.11 16.64 -12.11
CA ASP A 397 9.89 15.50 -11.62
C ASP A 397 10.27 15.71 -10.14
N PRO A 398 10.09 14.69 -9.28
CA PRO A 398 10.49 14.78 -7.89
C PRO A 398 11.98 15.07 -7.75
N GLU A 399 12.30 15.89 -6.74
CA GLU A 399 13.67 16.26 -6.41
C GLU A 399 14.49 15.02 -6.02
N TYR A 400 15.77 15.06 -6.39
CA TYR A 400 16.74 14.01 -6.12
C TYR A 400 17.68 14.45 -5.00
N ASP A 401 18.02 13.54 -4.10
CA ASP A 401 19.09 13.72 -3.13
C ASP A 401 20.02 12.48 -3.08
N ASN A 402 21.23 12.68 -2.54
CA ASN A 402 22.26 11.64 -2.41
C ASN A 402 22.22 10.93 -1.04
N THR A 403 21.09 11.00 -0.31
CA THR A 403 20.99 10.39 1.02
C THR A 403 21.09 8.87 0.87
N LYS A 404 21.98 8.24 1.64
CA LYS A 404 22.13 6.78 1.61
C LYS A 404 21.03 6.13 2.42
N ASN A 405 20.41 5.09 1.88
CA ASN A 405 19.43 4.31 2.62
C ASN A 405 20.11 3.59 3.78
N ILE A 406 19.46 3.64 4.95
CA ILE A 406 19.98 3.04 6.18
C ILE A 406 19.61 1.55 6.22
N PRO A 407 20.55 0.64 6.48
CA PRO A 407 20.26 -0.78 6.58
C PRO A 407 19.20 -1.12 7.63
N ASN A 408 18.42 -2.18 7.40
CA ASN A 408 17.37 -2.62 8.34
C ASN A 408 17.93 -2.92 9.73
N SER A 409 19.13 -3.51 9.78
CA SER A 409 19.81 -3.88 11.03
C SER A 409 20.05 -2.70 11.98
N GLU A 410 20.21 -1.49 11.46
CA GLU A 410 20.38 -0.27 12.28
C GLU A 410 19.09 0.09 13.03
N TYR A 411 17.93 -0.12 12.41
CA TYR A 411 16.63 0.11 13.05
C TYR A 411 16.29 -0.94 14.11
N TYR A 412 16.89 -2.14 14.03
CA TYR A 412 16.66 -3.23 14.97
C TYR A 412 17.55 -3.14 16.23
N LYS A 413 18.54 -2.25 16.26
CA LYS A 413 19.36 -2.02 17.45
C LYS A 413 18.49 -1.49 18.60
N PRO A 414 18.81 -1.83 19.86
CA PRO A 414 18.15 -1.24 21.02
C PRO A 414 18.18 0.29 20.93
N GLN A 415 17.01 0.90 20.87
CA GLN A 415 16.88 2.36 20.84
C GLN A 415 16.96 2.90 22.27
N PRO A 416 17.55 4.09 22.47
CA PRO A 416 17.51 4.74 23.78
C PRO A 416 16.05 4.99 24.18
N PRO A 417 15.73 4.98 25.49
CA PRO A 417 14.39 5.26 25.96
C PRO A 417 13.91 6.61 25.43
N GLU A 418 12.69 6.65 24.88
CA GLU A 418 12.13 7.88 24.34
C GLU A 418 12.05 8.96 25.43
N PRO A 419 12.50 10.20 25.16
CA PRO A 419 12.30 11.30 26.08
C PRO A 419 10.82 11.51 26.37
N TRP A 420 10.47 11.79 27.63
CA TRP A 420 9.08 11.97 28.07
C TRP A 420 8.29 13.01 27.23
N TYR A 421 8.96 14.05 26.73
CA TYR A 421 8.31 15.07 25.90
C TYR A 421 7.91 14.56 24.51
N ARG A 422 8.63 13.58 23.95
CA ARG A 422 8.23 12.94 22.68
C ARG A 422 6.98 12.10 22.85
N LEU A 423 6.84 11.43 23.99
CA LEU A 423 5.60 10.76 24.36
C LEU A 423 4.45 11.77 24.43
N LEU A 424 4.65 12.94 25.04
CA LEU A 424 3.63 13.99 25.07
C LEU A 424 3.25 14.49 23.68
N LEU A 425 4.24 14.75 22.82
CA LEU A 425 4.00 15.15 21.43
C LEU A 425 3.26 14.07 20.62
N SER A 426 3.43 12.79 20.95
CA SER A 426 2.71 11.70 20.29
C SER A 426 1.19 11.69 20.56
N PHE A 427 0.73 12.39 21.59
CA PHE A 427 -0.70 12.57 21.90
C PHE A 427 -1.37 13.70 21.13
N TRP A 428 -0.58 14.55 20.47
CA TRP A 428 -1.04 15.61 19.56
C TRP A 428 -0.69 15.25 18.11
#